data_AF-A0A9P0D1F5-F1
#
_entry.id   AF-A0A9P0D1F5-F1
#
_cell.length_a   1.000
_cell.length_b   1.000
_cell.length_c   1.000
_cell.angle_alpha   90.00
_cell.angle_beta   90.00
_cell.angle_gamma   90.00
#
_symmetry.space_group_name_H-M   'P 1'
#
loop_
_entity.id
_entity.type
_entity.pdbx_description
1 polymer ?
#
loop_
_entity_poly.entity_id
_entity_poly.type
_entity_poly.pdbx_seq_one_letter_code
_entity_poly.pdbx_strand_id
1 'polypeptide(L)'
;MVADKSKRDIFINSVVNFLIEYNLDGFDLDWEYPGAADRGGSFSDKDKFFYFVEELRTAFNKVGKGWEITVAVPVAKFRLQEGYYVPELCELVDAVHVMSYDLRGNWAGFADTHSPLYKRPHDQWAYEKLNVNDGLQLWVDSGCSPKKLVVGIPFYGRSYTLSAGNNNYNLGTYINKEAGGGAPGPYTNATGFLAYYEICAELLNEDGGWTKKWDEQGKVPYAYKGTQWVGYEDPVSVQIKMDWIKSKGYAGAMTWAIDMDDFHGLCGPKNTLIHILHANMDSYDVPEPHVSTTPRPEWDRPKSTTPSGGSSSATKPTQPPTIPSRPSTSISTSAPVSTSSSPVPSTPDDSDNFTECEGDFLPHKDCNKYYRCDHGKPMVFSCEPGTVFHIGLNVCDWPANSDREECKP
;
A
#
# COMPACT_ATOMS: atom_id res chain seq x y z
N MET A 1 4.66 -14.10 0.16
CA MET A 1 4.09 -14.56 -1.13
C MET A 1 5.16 -14.64 -2.22
N VAL A 2 5.81 -13.53 -2.63
CA VAL A 2 6.71 -13.49 -3.81
C VAL A 2 8.05 -14.26 -3.69
N ALA A 3 8.41 -14.70 -2.49
CA ALA A 3 9.70 -15.32 -2.17
C ALA A 3 10.03 -16.58 -2.99
N ASP A 4 9.01 -17.31 -3.43
CA ASP A 4 9.12 -18.59 -4.13
C ASP A 4 8.16 -18.61 -5.33
N LYS A 5 8.60 -19.18 -6.46
CA LYS A 5 7.77 -19.25 -7.68
C LYS A 5 6.46 -20.02 -7.46
N SER A 6 6.51 -21.16 -6.77
CA SER A 6 5.30 -21.96 -6.50
C SER A 6 4.26 -21.16 -5.71
N LYS A 7 4.71 -20.31 -4.78
CA LYS A 7 3.83 -19.43 -4.00
C LYS A 7 3.24 -18.30 -4.85
N ARG A 8 4.00 -17.77 -5.81
CA ARG A 8 3.47 -16.81 -6.80
C ARG A 8 2.42 -17.46 -7.69
N ASP A 9 2.70 -18.66 -8.22
CA ASP A 9 1.76 -19.40 -9.06
C ASP A 9 0.43 -19.68 -8.32
N ILE A 10 0.50 -20.10 -7.05
CA ILE A 10 -0.70 -20.31 -6.20
C ILE A 10 -1.49 -19.00 -6.06
N PHE A 11 -0.83 -17.89 -5.74
CA PHE A 11 -1.50 -16.61 -5.56
C PHE A 11 -2.10 -16.08 -6.86
N ILE A 12 -1.38 -16.16 -7.98
CA ILE A 12 -1.87 -15.73 -9.30
C ILE A 12 -3.12 -16.54 -9.69
N ASN A 13 -3.11 -17.86 -9.49
CA ASN A 13 -4.29 -18.69 -9.76
C ASN A 13 -5.48 -18.30 -8.86
N SER A 14 -5.21 -17.99 -7.59
CA SER A 14 -6.23 -17.49 -6.66
C SER A 14 -6.83 -16.17 -7.16
N VAL A 15 -6.00 -15.21 -7.56
CA VAL A 15 -6.45 -13.92 -8.13
C VAL A 15 -7.31 -14.16 -9.38
N VAL A 16 -6.86 -14.99 -10.33
CA VAL A 16 -7.63 -15.29 -11.54
C VAL A 16 -9.01 -15.86 -11.21
N ASN A 17 -9.07 -16.82 -10.29
CA ASN A 17 -10.35 -17.40 -9.86
C ASN A 17 -11.24 -16.36 -9.18
N PHE A 18 -10.68 -15.54 -8.31
CA PHE A 18 -11.39 -14.47 -7.62
C PHE A 18 -11.97 -13.44 -8.60
N LEU A 19 -11.20 -12.99 -9.60
CA LEU A 19 -11.69 -12.07 -10.61
C LEU A 19 -12.83 -12.68 -11.46
N ILE A 20 -12.80 -13.99 -11.72
CA ILE A 20 -13.89 -14.69 -12.41
C ILE A 20 -15.14 -14.77 -11.53
N GLU A 21 -14.97 -15.17 -10.27
CA GLU A 21 -16.06 -15.39 -9.32
C GLU A 21 -16.84 -14.11 -9.05
N TYR A 22 -16.12 -13.00 -8.80
CA TYR A 22 -16.71 -11.71 -8.46
C TYR A 22 -16.93 -10.80 -9.68
N ASN A 23 -16.66 -11.30 -10.90
CA ASN A 23 -16.80 -10.57 -12.15
C ASN A 23 -16.12 -9.19 -12.13
N LEU A 24 -14.84 -9.18 -11.79
CA LEU A 24 -14.00 -7.99 -11.72
C LEU A 24 -13.18 -7.81 -13.00
N ASP A 25 -12.81 -6.56 -13.28
CA ASP A 25 -12.14 -6.15 -14.52
C ASP A 25 -10.61 -6.08 -14.42
N GLY A 26 -10.04 -6.30 -13.23
CA GLY A 26 -8.60 -6.20 -13.04
C GLY A 26 -8.17 -6.33 -11.59
N PHE A 27 -6.88 -6.08 -11.36
CA PHE A 27 -6.26 -6.19 -10.04
C PHE A 27 -5.30 -5.01 -9.78
N ASP A 28 -5.55 -4.25 -8.72
CA ASP A 28 -4.64 -3.20 -8.25
C ASP A 28 -3.69 -3.77 -7.19
N LEU A 29 -2.39 -3.54 -7.40
CA LEU A 29 -1.33 -4.00 -6.52
C LEU A 29 -0.93 -2.91 -5.53
N ASP A 30 -1.25 -3.13 -4.25
CA ASP A 30 -0.91 -2.22 -3.16
C ASP A 30 -0.06 -2.91 -2.08
N TRP A 31 1.15 -3.34 -2.47
CA TRP A 31 2.14 -3.84 -1.50
C TRP A 31 2.97 -2.66 -0.99
N GLU A 32 2.85 -2.36 0.30
CA GLU A 32 3.60 -1.29 0.96
C GLU A 32 4.72 -1.77 1.92
N TYR A 33 5.99 -1.85 1.52
CA TYR A 33 6.50 -1.74 0.14
C TYR A 33 7.50 -2.88 -0.14
N PRO A 34 7.65 -3.35 -1.39
CA PRO A 34 8.75 -4.24 -1.75
C PRO A 34 10.09 -3.61 -1.35
N GLY A 35 10.93 -4.37 -0.65
CA GLY A 35 12.27 -3.91 -0.22
C GLY A 35 12.30 -3.08 1.06
N ALA A 36 11.16 -2.65 1.59
CA ALA A 36 11.07 -1.82 2.78
C ALA A 36 11.34 -2.61 4.08
N ALA A 37 12.53 -2.46 4.65
CA ALA A 37 12.92 -3.16 5.89
C ALA A 37 11.98 -2.85 7.08
N ASP A 38 11.49 -1.62 7.18
CA ASP A 38 10.52 -1.16 8.19
C ASP A 38 9.12 -1.77 8.01
N ARG A 39 8.89 -2.50 6.91
CA ARG A 39 7.65 -3.23 6.59
C ARG A 39 7.90 -4.73 6.40
N GLY A 40 9.04 -5.24 6.87
CA GLY A 40 9.42 -6.65 6.76
C GLY A 40 9.90 -7.08 5.37
N GLY A 41 10.15 -6.12 4.48
CA GLY A 41 10.71 -6.36 3.16
C GLY A 41 12.22 -6.65 3.19
N SER A 42 12.73 -7.13 2.05
CA SER A 42 14.13 -7.52 1.86
C SER A 42 14.65 -7.08 0.49
N PHE A 43 15.97 -6.98 0.33
CA PHE A 43 16.59 -6.60 -0.95
C PHE A 43 16.10 -7.42 -2.16
N SER A 44 15.82 -8.71 -1.97
CA SER A 44 15.36 -9.60 -3.05
C SER A 44 13.94 -9.30 -3.55
N ASP A 45 13.18 -8.50 -2.82
CA ASP A 45 11.78 -8.20 -3.13
C ASP A 45 11.65 -7.38 -4.40
N LYS A 46 12.64 -6.54 -4.73
CA LYS A 46 12.65 -5.75 -5.96
C LYS A 46 12.52 -6.63 -7.22
N ASP A 47 13.38 -7.65 -7.31
CA ASP A 47 13.35 -8.64 -8.40
C ASP A 47 12.05 -9.45 -8.36
N LYS A 48 11.67 -9.92 -7.18
CA LYS A 48 10.54 -10.83 -7.02
C LYS A 48 9.19 -10.16 -7.22
N PHE A 49 9.08 -8.87 -6.93
CA PHE A 49 7.91 -8.06 -7.26
C PHE A 49 7.79 -7.90 -8.77
N PHE A 50 8.88 -7.58 -9.46
CA PHE A 50 8.89 -7.55 -10.93
C PHE A 50 8.47 -8.91 -11.54
N TYR A 51 9.04 -10.02 -11.06
CA TYR A 51 8.64 -11.36 -11.53
C TYR A 51 7.16 -11.64 -11.31
N PHE A 52 6.63 -11.24 -10.16
CA PHE A 52 5.22 -11.41 -9.86
C PHE A 52 4.32 -10.65 -10.84
N VAL A 53 4.64 -9.39 -11.15
CA VAL A 53 3.85 -8.57 -12.08
C VAL A 53 3.93 -9.12 -13.51
N GLU A 54 5.11 -9.57 -13.94
CA GLU A 54 5.32 -10.19 -15.26
C GLU A 54 4.51 -11.50 -15.41
N GLU A 55 4.54 -12.35 -14.38
CA GLU A 55 3.77 -13.60 -14.34
C GLU A 55 2.26 -13.33 -14.28
N LEU A 56 1.82 -12.31 -13.53
CA LEU A 56 0.41 -11.90 -13.45
C LEU A 56 -0.10 -11.39 -14.81
N ARG A 57 0.67 -10.51 -15.49
CA ARG A 57 0.33 -10.04 -16.83
C ARG A 57 0.21 -11.21 -17.82
N THR A 58 1.14 -12.16 -17.76
CA THR A 58 1.10 -13.35 -18.60
C THR A 58 -0.17 -14.17 -18.34
N ALA A 59 -0.56 -14.36 -17.08
CA ALA A 59 -1.79 -15.06 -16.72
C ALA A 59 -3.05 -14.33 -17.22
N PHE A 60 -3.13 -13.01 -17.06
CA PHE A 60 -4.27 -12.21 -17.52
C PHE A 60 -4.41 -12.22 -19.05
N ASN A 61 -3.29 -12.10 -19.77
CA ASN A 61 -3.26 -12.22 -21.22
C ASN A 61 -3.73 -13.61 -21.70
N LYS A 62 -3.39 -14.68 -20.97
CA LYS A 62 -3.83 -16.04 -21.26
C LYS A 62 -5.33 -16.23 -21.04
N VAL A 63 -5.92 -15.59 -20.02
CA VAL A 63 -7.37 -15.59 -19.78
C VAL A 63 -8.10 -14.85 -20.90
N GLY A 64 -7.48 -13.80 -21.46
CA GLY A 64 -7.97 -13.14 -22.68
C GLY A 64 -9.23 -12.28 -22.48
N LYS A 65 -9.53 -11.87 -21.24
CA LYS A 65 -10.66 -10.99 -20.90
C LYS A 65 -10.33 -9.49 -20.98
N GLY A 66 -9.08 -9.13 -21.29
CA GLY A 66 -8.65 -7.73 -21.30
C GLY A 66 -8.51 -7.13 -19.90
N TRP A 67 -8.27 -7.95 -18.87
CA TRP A 67 -8.14 -7.49 -17.50
C TRP A 67 -6.97 -6.53 -17.28
N GLU A 68 -7.21 -5.50 -16.49
CA GLU A 68 -6.21 -4.50 -16.14
C GLU A 68 -5.35 -4.91 -14.95
N ILE A 69 -4.09 -4.48 -14.95
CA ILE A 69 -3.20 -4.52 -13.79
C ILE A 69 -2.80 -3.10 -13.48
N THR A 70 -3.08 -2.63 -12.28
CA THR A 70 -2.62 -1.33 -11.80
C THR A 70 -1.76 -1.52 -10.55
N VAL A 71 -1.02 -0.48 -10.16
CA VAL A 71 -0.14 -0.53 -8.99
C VAL A 71 -0.16 0.79 -8.25
N ALA A 72 -0.42 0.74 -6.94
CA ALA A 72 -0.25 1.86 -6.03
C ALA A 72 1.21 1.98 -5.61
N VAL A 73 1.82 3.16 -5.77
CA VAL A 73 3.27 3.33 -5.62
C VAL A 73 3.67 4.58 -4.84
N PRO A 74 4.79 4.55 -4.10
CA PRO A 74 5.30 5.72 -3.39
C PRO A 74 6.05 6.68 -4.33
N VAL A 75 6.37 7.89 -3.84
CA VAL A 75 7.18 8.89 -4.57
C VAL A 75 8.56 9.16 -3.97
N ALA A 76 8.87 8.57 -2.82
CA ALA A 76 10.15 8.78 -2.16
C ALA A 76 11.27 8.00 -2.87
N LYS A 77 12.36 8.69 -3.22
CA LYS A 77 13.48 8.10 -3.98
C LYS A 77 14.02 6.79 -3.40
N PHE A 78 14.18 6.71 -2.08
CA PHE A 78 14.70 5.51 -1.44
C PHE A 78 13.76 4.30 -1.63
N ARG A 79 12.43 4.50 -1.60
CA ARG A 79 11.44 3.44 -1.86
C ARG A 79 11.51 2.93 -3.29
N LEU A 80 11.62 3.82 -4.29
CA LEU A 80 11.80 3.42 -5.68
C LEU A 80 13.08 2.59 -5.85
N GLN A 81 14.18 3.03 -5.22
CA GLN A 81 15.46 2.32 -5.27
C GLN A 81 15.39 0.93 -4.63
N GLU A 82 14.68 0.81 -3.51
CA GLU A 82 14.49 -0.46 -2.76
C GLU A 82 13.59 -1.45 -3.50
N GLY A 83 12.51 -1.00 -4.13
CA GLY A 83 11.38 -1.88 -4.48
C GLY A 83 10.97 -1.94 -5.94
N TYR A 84 11.37 -0.99 -6.79
CA TYR A 84 10.71 -0.78 -8.09
C TYR A 84 11.69 -0.73 -9.27
N TYR A 85 11.52 -1.65 -10.23
CA TYR A 85 12.08 -1.55 -11.57
C TYR A 85 11.12 -0.72 -12.44
N VAL A 86 11.27 0.61 -12.38
CA VAL A 86 10.28 1.56 -12.91
C VAL A 86 9.98 1.36 -14.41
N PRO A 87 10.96 1.27 -15.33
CA PRO A 87 10.67 1.07 -16.75
C PRO A 87 9.89 -0.23 -17.00
N GLU A 88 10.37 -1.34 -16.45
CA GLU A 88 9.80 -2.66 -16.68
C GLU A 88 8.41 -2.80 -16.04
N LEU A 89 8.20 -2.19 -14.87
CA LEU A 89 6.89 -2.17 -14.24
C LEU A 89 5.90 -1.36 -15.08
N CYS A 90 6.29 -0.18 -15.56
CA CYS A 90 5.42 0.68 -16.37
C CYS A 90 5.10 0.12 -17.77
N GLU A 91 5.92 -0.82 -18.28
CA GLU A 91 5.60 -1.62 -19.47
C GLU A 91 4.50 -2.68 -19.20
N LEU A 92 4.46 -3.23 -17.98
CA LEU A 92 3.59 -4.36 -17.62
C LEU A 92 2.23 -3.96 -17.07
N VAL A 93 2.11 -2.80 -16.43
CA VAL A 93 0.87 -2.31 -15.79
C VAL A 93 0.12 -1.34 -16.71
N ASP A 94 -1.21 -1.28 -16.58
CA ASP A 94 -2.08 -0.39 -17.34
C ASP A 94 -2.03 1.05 -16.81
N ALA A 95 -2.01 1.21 -15.49
CA ALA A 95 -1.84 2.48 -14.80
C ALA A 95 -0.99 2.34 -13.53
N VAL A 96 -0.34 3.44 -13.15
CA VAL A 96 0.46 3.59 -11.94
C VAL A 96 -0.22 4.64 -11.07
N HIS A 97 -0.85 4.19 -9.99
CA HIS A 97 -1.53 5.02 -9.01
C HIS A 97 -0.50 5.59 -8.03
N VAL A 98 0.01 6.78 -8.33
CA VAL A 98 1.07 7.40 -7.55
C VAL A 98 0.49 7.99 -6.27
N MET A 99 0.89 7.45 -5.11
CA MET A 99 0.50 7.92 -3.78
C MET A 99 1.23 9.22 -3.42
N SER A 100 0.85 10.31 -4.07
CA SER A 100 1.42 11.65 -3.88
C SER A 100 0.83 12.40 -2.66
N TYR A 101 0.60 11.65 -1.59
CA TYR A 101 0.13 12.07 -0.28
C TYR A 101 0.91 11.34 0.81
N ASP A 102 0.65 11.67 2.09
CA ASP A 102 1.46 11.20 3.23
C ASP A 102 2.96 11.50 3.08
N LEU A 103 3.26 12.60 2.39
CA LEU A 103 4.62 13.10 2.24
C LEU A 103 5.13 13.69 3.55
N ARG A 104 4.23 14.07 4.45
CA ARG A 104 4.48 14.54 5.81
C ARG A 104 3.40 13.97 6.73
N GLY A 105 3.72 13.89 8.02
CA GLY A 105 2.82 13.41 9.07
C GLY A 105 3.49 13.47 10.42
N ASN A 106 2.82 13.01 11.48
CA ASN A 106 3.36 13.05 12.85
C ASN A 106 4.73 12.33 12.97
N TRP A 107 4.95 11.27 12.19
CA TRP A 107 6.21 10.53 12.16
C TRP A 107 7.42 11.40 11.79
N ALA A 108 7.22 12.49 11.03
CA ALA A 108 8.27 13.42 10.63
C ALA A 108 8.75 14.34 11.78
N GLY A 109 7.94 14.52 12.83
CA GLY A 109 8.32 15.31 14.02
C GLY A 109 8.10 16.82 13.90
N PHE A 110 7.38 17.30 12.88
CA PHE A 110 6.99 18.69 12.71
C PHE A 110 5.65 18.78 11.95
N ALA A 111 4.89 19.85 12.18
CA ALA A 111 3.60 20.07 11.51
C ALA A 111 3.81 20.63 10.10
N ASP A 112 3.18 20.02 9.10
CA ASP A 112 3.30 20.37 7.69
C ASP A 112 2.15 19.78 6.89
N THR A 113 1.94 20.26 5.66
CA THR A 113 0.96 19.67 4.75
C THR A 113 1.50 18.36 4.16
N HIS A 114 0.61 17.39 3.91
CA HIS A 114 1.02 16.03 3.53
C HIS A 114 0.97 15.74 2.03
N SER A 115 0.46 16.67 1.22
CA SER A 115 0.41 16.59 -0.25
C SER A 115 0.87 17.90 -0.94
N PRO A 116 1.98 18.54 -0.50
CA PRO A 116 2.45 19.79 -1.09
C PRO A 116 2.81 19.58 -2.56
N LEU A 117 2.30 20.45 -3.44
CA LEU A 117 2.54 20.39 -4.87
C LEU A 117 4.00 20.70 -5.22
N TYR A 118 4.58 21.73 -4.59
CA TYR A 118 5.97 22.13 -4.83
C TYR A 118 6.79 22.19 -3.54
N LYS A 119 8.11 22.26 -3.72
CA LYS A 119 9.12 22.43 -2.68
C LYS A 119 8.93 23.74 -1.90
N ARG A 120 8.98 23.67 -0.57
CA ARG A 120 9.05 24.82 0.36
C ARG A 120 10.51 25.16 0.73
N PRO A 121 10.81 26.37 1.25
CA PRO A 121 12.15 26.74 1.72
C PRO A 121 12.71 25.84 2.83
N HIS A 122 11.85 25.32 3.72
CA HIS A 122 12.26 24.44 4.82
C HIS A 122 12.48 22.98 4.39
N ASP A 123 12.13 22.62 3.16
CA ASP A 123 12.39 21.28 2.63
C ASP A 123 13.88 21.10 2.32
N GLN A 124 14.51 20.23 3.09
CA GLN A 124 15.94 19.90 3.03
C GLN A 124 16.14 18.39 3.11
N TRP A 125 17.31 17.90 2.68
CA TRP A 125 17.68 16.48 2.77
C TRP A 125 16.66 15.58 2.04
N ALA A 126 16.20 14.50 2.69
CA ALA A 126 15.20 13.59 2.13
C ALA A 126 13.88 14.29 1.76
N TYR A 127 13.57 15.45 2.36
CA TYR A 127 12.36 16.21 2.09
C TYR A 127 12.47 17.17 0.90
N GLU A 128 13.69 17.45 0.43
CA GLU A 128 13.97 18.45 -0.63
C GLU A 128 13.13 18.20 -1.89
N LYS A 129 12.98 16.92 -2.25
CA LYS A 129 12.23 16.43 -3.43
C LYS A 129 10.97 15.67 -3.07
N LEU A 130 10.57 15.66 -1.79
CA LEU A 130 9.38 14.96 -1.32
C LEU A 130 8.16 15.88 -1.38
N ASN A 131 7.75 16.19 -2.61
CA ASN A 131 6.57 16.96 -3.00
C ASN A 131 5.95 16.32 -4.26
N VAL A 132 4.69 16.62 -4.59
CA VAL A 132 3.97 15.97 -5.69
C VAL A 132 4.67 16.19 -7.03
N ASN A 133 5.11 17.42 -7.34
CA ASN A 133 5.75 17.73 -8.62
C ASN A 133 7.06 16.97 -8.82
N ASP A 134 7.97 17.06 -7.85
CA ASP A 134 9.27 16.39 -7.94
C ASP A 134 9.15 14.86 -7.82
N GLY A 135 8.16 14.38 -7.06
CA GLY A 135 7.85 12.95 -6.92
C GLY A 135 7.35 12.32 -8.23
N LEU A 136 6.43 12.98 -8.93
CA LEU A 136 5.98 12.51 -10.25
C LEU A 136 7.07 12.68 -11.31
N GLN A 137 7.85 13.76 -11.25
CA GLN A 137 9.00 13.94 -12.14
C GLN A 137 10.03 12.83 -11.96
N LEU A 138 10.26 12.36 -10.72
CA LEU A 138 11.16 11.23 -10.45
C LEU A 138 10.71 9.95 -11.16
N TRP A 139 9.40 9.67 -11.23
CA TRP A 139 8.87 8.51 -11.96
C TRP A 139 9.11 8.62 -13.47
N VAL A 140 8.92 9.83 -14.03
CA VAL A 140 9.22 10.12 -15.44
C VAL A 140 10.72 9.97 -15.73
N ASP A 141 11.56 10.58 -14.89
CA ASP A 141 13.02 10.52 -15.02
C ASP A 141 13.56 9.09 -14.84
N SER A 142 12.81 8.24 -14.13
CA SER A 142 13.11 6.82 -13.93
C SER A 142 12.56 5.93 -15.07
N GLY A 143 11.95 6.51 -16.10
CA GLY A 143 11.55 5.82 -17.32
C GLY A 143 10.08 5.45 -17.45
N CYS A 144 9.21 5.90 -16.53
CA CYS A 144 7.77 5.69 -16.67
C CYS A 144 7.15 6.73 -17.61
N SER A 145 6.32 6.29 -18.55
CA SER A 145 5.58 7.21 -19.43
C SER A 145 4.61 8.06 -18.61
N PRO A 146 4.53 9.39 -18.82
CA PRO A 146 3.50 10.24 -18.21
C PRO A 146 2.07 9.73 -18.43
N LYS A 147 1.82 9.06 -19.57
CA LYS A 147 0.53 8.43 -19.91
C LYS A 147 0.14 7.24 -19.04
N LYS A 148 1.06 6.70 -18.24
CA LYS A 148 0.80 5.64 -17.26
C LYS A 148 0.61 6.20 -15.84
N LEU A 149 1.05 7.42 -15.57
CA LEU A 149 1.09 7.99 -14.22
C LEU A 149 -0.24 8.67 -13.89
N VAL A 150 -0.92 8.16 -12.87
CA VAL A 150 -2.16 8.70 -12.31
C VAL A 150 -1.85 9.32 -10.96
N VAL A 151 -2.19 10.59 -10.76
CA VAL A 151 -1.76 11.36 -9.59
C VAL A 151 -2.76 11.20 -8.44
N GLY A 152 -2.30 10.70 -7.28
CA GLY A 152 -3.11 10.55 -6.08
C GLY A 152 -3.41 11.87 -5.37
N ILE A 153 -4.69 12.11 -5.11
CA ILE A 153 -5.23 13.26 -4.37
C ILE A 153 -5.86 12.75 -3.06
N PRO A 154 -5.39 13.18 -1.88
CA PRO A 154 -5.97 12.72 -0.63
C PRO A 154 -7.26 13.48 -0.31
N PHE A 155 -8.34 12.75 0.02
CA PHE A 155 -9.58 13.31 0.57
C PHE A 155 -9.58 13.28 2.09
N TYR A 156 -8.40 13.48 2.68
CA TYR A 156 -8.18 13.53 4.10
C TYR A 156 -7.06 14.52 4.40
N GLY A 157 -6.85 14.81 5.69
CA GLY A 157 -5.73 15.59 6.18
C GLY A 157 -4.91 14.83 7.21
N ARG A 158 -3.64 15.19 7.31
CA ARG A 158 -2.78 14.80 8.43
C ARG A 158 -2.84 15.87 9.51
N SER A 159 -3.16 15.44 10.72
CA SER A 159 -3.34 16.32 11.88
C SER A 159 -2.25 16.11 12.94
N TYR A 160 -2.02 17.15 13.74
CA TYR A 160 -0.93 17.24 14.70
C TYR A 160 -1.41 17.92 15.98
N THR A 161 -0.82 17.50 17.10
CA THR A 161 -0.85 18.26 18.34
C THR A 161 0.46 19.04 18.46
N LEU A 162 0.39 20.37 18.53
CA LEU A 162 1.56 21.23 18.70
C LEU A 162 2.19 21.05 20.08
N SER A 163 3.49 21.36 20.18
CA SER A 163 4.22 21.28 21.46
C SER A 163 3.65 22.26 22.50
N ALA A 164 3.81 21.93 23.78
CA ALA A 164 3.27 22.73 24.87
C ALA A 164 3.80 24.18 24.85
N GLY A 165 2.91 25.16 24.92
CA GLY A 165 3.26 26.59 24.88
C GLY A 165 3.65 27.12 23.49
N ASN A 166 3.56 26.29 22.44
CA ASN A 166 3.89 26.70 21.08
C ASN A 166 2.76 27.56 20.48
N ASN A 167 3.10 28.82 20.17
CA ASN A 167 2.21 29.78 19.50
C ASN A 167 2.63 30.05 18.05
N ASN A 168 3.62 29.31 17.53
CA ASN A 168 4.02 29.35 16.13
C ASN A 168 3.24 28.30 15.35
N TYR A 169 2.35 28.75 14.46
CA TYR A 169 1.50 27.88 13.63
C TYR A 169 2.01 27.72 12.19
N ASN A 170 3.21 28.22 11.88
CA ASN A 170 3.79 28.11 10.55
C ASN A 170 4.19 26.67 10.21
N LEU A 171 4.31 26.40 8.92
CA LEU A 171 4.84 25.12 8.42
C LEU A 171 6.23 24.85 9.00
N GLY A 172 6.48 23.59 9.38
CA GLY A 172 7.72 23.18 10.03
C GLY A 172 7.77 23.45 11.54
N THR A 173 6.69 23.95 12.15
CA THR A 173 6.64 24.16 13.61
C THR A 173 6.68 22.85 14.39
N TYR A 174 7.20 22.91 15.62
CA TYR A 174 7.37 21.74 16.48
C TYR A 174 6.04 21.20 17.02
N ILE A 175 5.99 19.88 17.17
CA ILE A 175 4.83 19.13 17.63
C ILE A 175 5.14 18.36 18.91
N ASN A 176 4.09 17.97 19.63
CA ASN A 176 4.14 16.89 20.61
C ASN A 176 4.03 15.56 19.85
N LYS A 177 5.16 14.97 19.46
CA LYS A 177 5.19 13.76 18.61
C LYS A 177 4.60 12.56 19.34
N GLU A 178 4.77 12.51 20.65
CA GLU A 178 4.30 11.46 21.55
C GLU A 178 2.77 11.44 21.68
N ALA A 179 2.10 12.54 21.33
CA ALA A 179 0.63 12.55 21.18
C ALA A 179 0.16 11.65 20.02
N GLY A 180 1.05 11.23 19.13
CA GLY A 180 0.73 10.38 17.97
C GLY A 180 0.13 11.15 16.78
N GLY A 181 -0.37 12.36 16.99
CA GLY A 181 -0.98 13.22 15.98
C GLY A 181 -1.97 14.21 16.60
N GLY A 182 -2.82 14.81 15.76
CA GLY A 182 -3.99 15.56 16.22
C GLY A 182 -5.05 14.62 16.79
N ALA A 183 -5.97 15.16 17.56
CA ALA A 183 -7.08 14.41 18.15
C ALA A 183 -7.88 13.68 17.05
N PRO A 184 -8.35 12.45 17.32
CA PRO A 184 -9.15 11.70 16.35
C PRO A 184 -10.46 12.43 16.04
N GLY A 185 -10.86 12.38 14.77
CA GLY A 185 -12.17 12.88 14.34
C GLY A 185 -13.32 12.00 14.86
N PRO A 186 -14.54 12.53 14.93
CA PRO A 186 -15.68 11.80 15.49
C PRO A 186 -16.13 10.60 14.67
N TYR A 187 -15.73 10.50 13.38
CA TYR A 187 -16.14 9.42 12.49
C TYR A 187 -14.96 8.51 12.14
N THR A 188 -13.84 9.07 11.69
CA THR A 188 -12.65 8.27 11.33
C THR A 188 -11.98 7.65 12.56
N ASN A 189 -12.12 8.29 13.73
CA ASN A 189 -11.59 7.84 15.01
C ASN A 189 -10.10 7.43 14.98
N ALA A 190 -9.31 8.14 14.18
CA ALA A 190 -7.91 7.84 13.95
C ALA A 190 -7.03 9.04 14.32
N THR A 191 -6.16 8.87 15.33
CA THR A 191 -5.21 9.92 15.74
C THR A 191 -4.33 10.35 14.56
N GLY A 192 -4.21 11.66 14.35
CA GLY A 192 -3.37 12.22 13.29
C GLY A 192 -3.97 12.15 11.88
N PHE A 193 -5.25 11.80 11.76
CA PHE A 193 -5.94 11.61 10.49
C PHE A 193 -7.37 12.14 10.58
N LEU A 194 -7.80 12.92 9.59
CA LEU A 194 -9.16 13.46 9.52
C LEU A 194 -9.67 13.37 8.09
N ALA A 195 -10.87 12.84 7.87
CA ALA A 195 -11.51 12.88 6.55
C ALA A 195 -11.84 14.33 6.13
N TYR A 196 -11.98 14.59 4.83
CA TYR A 196 -12.30 15.94 4.35
C TYR A 196 -13.59 16.47 4.98
N TYR A 197 -14.63 15.64 5.10
CA TYR A 197 -15.90 16.03 5.71
C TYR A 197 -15.77 16.38 7.20
N GLU A 198 -14.81 15.79 7.94
CA GLU A 198 -14.53 16.15 9.34
C GLU A 198 -13.87 17.51 9.44
N ILE A 199 -12.96 17.81 8.50
CA ILE A 199 -12.22 19.07 8.46
C ILE A 199 -13.15 20.21 8.04
N CYS A 200 -13.89 20.06 6.93
CA CYS A 200 -14.71 21.15 6.43
C CYS A 200 -15.86 21.52 7.38
N ALA A 201 -16.45 20.54 8.08
CA ALA A 201 -17.53 20.79 9.03
C ALA A 201 -17.05 21.65 10.22
N GLU A 202 -15.85 21.36 10.73
CA GLU A 202 -15.21 22.15 11.78
C GLU A 202 -14.84 23.57 11.31
N LEU A 203 -14.46 23.74 10.05
CA LEU A 203 -14.08 25.04 9.48
C LEU A 203 -15.28 25.93 9.13
N LEU A 204 -16.46 25.35 8.90
CA LEU A 204 -17.70 26.10 8.68
C LEU A 204 -18.32 26.65 9.97
N ASN A 205 -17.96 26.08 11.11
CA ASN A 205 -18.37 26.60 12.40
C ASN A 205 -17.61 27.91 12.68
N GLU A 206 -18.24 29.06 12.42
CA GLU A 206 -17.64 30.39 12.64
C GLU A 206 -17.23 30.62 14.10
N ASP A 207 -17.97 30.06 15.05
CA ASP A 207 -17.66 30.08 16.49
C ASP A 207 -16.63 29.00 16.89
N GLY A 208 -16.24 28.15 15.93
CA GLY A 208 -15.33 27.03 16.13
C GLY A 208 -13.89 27.45 16.42
N GLY A 209 -13.50 28.69 16.11
CA GLY A 209 -12.19 29.26 16.47
C GLY A 209 -11.01 28.74 15.63
N TRP A 210 -11.27 28.06 14.51
CA TRP A 210 -10.25 27.62 13.58
C TRP A 210 -9.73 28.78 12.72
N THR A 211 -8.41 28.86 12.55
CA THR A 211 -7.79 29.77 11.58
C THR A 211 -7.30 28.97 10.38
N LYS A 212 -7.86 29.25 9.20
CA LYS A 212 -7.38 28.71 7.93
C LYS A 212 -6.23 29.56 7.38
N LYS A 213 -5.22 28.89 6.84
CA LYS A 213 -4.06 29.47 6.16
C LYS A 213 -3.81 28.71 4.86
N TRP A 214 -2.90 29.24 4.06
CA TRP A 214 -2.53 28.71 2.76
C TRP A 214 -1.02 28.57 2.65
N ASP A 215 -0.56 27.40 2.21
CA ASP A 215 0.82 27.19 1.82
C ASP A 215 1.02 27.73 0.39
N GLU A 216 1.66 28.90 0.29
CA GLU A 216 1.88 29.57 -0.99
C GLU A 216 2.76 28.78 -1.96
N GLN A 217 3.68 27.94 -1.48
CA GLN A 217 4.53 27.13 -2.35
C GLN A 217 3.92 25.74 -2.57
N GLY A 218 3.46 25.09 -1.51
CA GLY A 218 2.80 23.78 -1.57
C GLY A 218 1.43 23.81 -2.26
N LYS A 219 0.81 24.98 -2.41
CA LYS A 219 -0.53 25.16 -3.02
C LYS A 219 -1.61 24.30 -2.35
N VAL A 220 -1.58 24.24 -1.03
CA VAL A 220 -2.49 23.45 -0.19
C VAL A 220 -2.89 24.22 1.06
N PRO A 221 -4.10 24.02 1.58
CA PRO A 221 -4.54 24.66 2.81
C PRO A 221 -3.97 23.96 4.05
N TYR A 222 -3.92 24.71 5.13
CA TYR A 222 -3.84 24.16 6.49
C TYR A 222 -4.68 24.99 7.44
N ALA A 223 -5.06 24.41 8.58
CA ALA A 223 -5.83 25.11 9.60
C ALA A 223 -5.37 24.72 11.00
N TYR A 224 -5.59 25.61 11.96
CA TYR A 224 -5.24 25.36 13.36
C TYR A 224 -6.21 25.98 14.35
N LYS A 225 -6.29 25.37 15.55
CA LYS A 225 -7.08 25.82 16.70
C LYS A 225 -6.44 25.33 18.00
N GLY A 226 -6.11 26.24 18.91
CA GLY A 226 -5.44 25.88 20.16
C GLY A 226 -4.13 25.14 19.89
N THR A 227 -4.05 23.85 20.26
CA THR A 227 -2.90 22.97 19.95
C THR A 227 -3.11 22.11 18.72
N GLN A 228 -4.28 22.13 18.09
CA GLN A 228 -4.58 21.30 16.93
C GLN A 228 -4.17 22.00 15.64
N TRP A 229 -3.58 21.22 14.72
CA TRP A 229 -3.14 21.68 13.40
C TRP A 229 -3.48 20.59 12.39
N VAL A 230 -3.98 20.94 11.20
CA VAL A 230 -4.27 19.98 10.13
C VAL A 230 -3.89 20.56 8.76
N GLY A 231 -3.23 19.75 7.93
CA GLY A 231 -2.93 20.05 6.53
C GLY A 231 -3.65 19.06 5.65
N TYR A 232 -4.35 19.54 4.62
CA TYR A 232 -5.36 18.78 3.87
C TYR A 232 -5.53 19.32 2.46
N GLU A 233 -6.45 18.75 1.67
CA GLU A 233 -6.89 19.29 0.37
C GLU A 233 -8.25 19.96 0.48
N ASP A 234 -8.46 21.05 -0.27
CA ASP A 234 -9.77 21.67 -0.46
C ASP A 234 -10.08 21.88 -1.95
N PRO A 235 -11.27 22.39 -2.31
CA PRO A 235 -11.62 22.60 -3.71
C PRO A 235 -10.60 23.43 -4.51
N VAL A 236 -9.92 24.38 -3.85
CA VAL A 236 -8.93 25.25 -4.50
C VAL A 236 -7.65 24.48 -4.78
N SER A 237 -7.11 23.75 -3.80
CA SER A 237 -5.88 22.97 -3.99
C SER A 237 -6.07 21.80 -4.95
N VAL A 238 -7.25 21.15 -4.91
CA VAL A 238 -7.61 20.10 -5.87
C VAL A 238 -7.68 20.66 -7.29
N GLN A 239 -8.35 21.79 -7.52
CA GLN A 239 -8.41 22.42 -8.85
C GLN A 239 -7.00 22.78 -9.36
N ILE A 240 -6.14 23.34 -8.50
CA ILE A 240 -4.75 23.64 -8.87
C ILE A 240 -4.01 22.37 -9.30
N LYS A 241 -4.17 21.26 -8.57
CA LYS A 241 -3.57 19.98 -8.96
C LYS A 241 -4.14 19.45 -10.26
N MET A 242 -5.44 19.62 -10.54
CA MET A 242 -6.05 19.20 -11.81
C MET A 242 -5.47 19.97 -13.00
N ASP A 243 -5.32 21.29 -12.86
CA ASP A 243 -4.69 22.12 -13.89
C ASP A 243 -3.22 21.75 -14.09
N TRP A 244 -2.50 21.43 -13.00
CA TRP A 244 -1.14 20.92 -13.07
C TRP A 244 -1.04 19.55 -13.77
N ILE A 245 -1.92 18.59 -13.47
CA ILE A 245 -1.98 17.27 -14.13
C ILE A 245 -2.09 17.43 -15.65
N LYS A 246 -3.05 18.23 -16.10
CA LYS A 246 -3.25 18.53 -17.53
C LYS A 246 -2.02 19.19 -18.14
N SER A 247 -1.40 20.14 -17.43
CA SER A 247 -0.18 20.82 -17.91
C SER A 247 1.03 19.89 -18.08
N LYS A 248 1.07 18.80 -17.30
CA LYS A 248 2.16 17.82 -17.32
C LYS A 248 1.92 16.66 -18.28
N GLY A 249 0.70 16.52 -18.81
CA GLY A 249 0.36 15.40 -19.68
C GLY A 249 0.28 14.06 -18.94
N TYR A 250 -0.03 14.07 -17.63
CA TYR A 250 -0.22 12.83 -16.87
C TYR A 250 -1.55 12.15 -17.22
N ALA A 251 -1.65 10.86 -16.94
CA ALA A 251 -2.76 10.00 -17.35
C ALA A 251 -4.11 10.41 -16.71
N GLY A 252 -4.06 10.93 -15.48
CA GLY A 252 -5.26 11.37 -14.78
C GLY A 252 -5.03 11.57 -13.28
N ALA A 253 -6.12 11.50 -12.52
CA ALA A 253 -6.12 11.62 -11.07
C ALA A 253 -6.72 10.37 -10.40
N MET A 254 -6.19 10.01 -9.23
CA MET A 254 -6.69 8.97 -8.34
C MET A 254 -7.04 9.64 -7.00
N THR A 255 -7.98 9.08 -6.23
CA THR A 255 -8.28 9.56 -4.88
C THR A 255 -8.11 8.48 -3.84
N TRP A 256 -7.52 8.87 -2.71
CA TRP A 256 -7.62 8.13 -1.45
C TRP A 256 -8.38 8.98 -0.43
N ALA A 257 -9.61 8.66 -0.08
CA ALA A 257 -10.49 7.70 -0.73
C ALA A 257 -11.89 8.32 -0.86
N ILE A 258 -12.71 7.73 -1.71
CA ILE A 258 -14.01 8.29 -2.10
C ILE A 258 -14.97 8.46 -0.92
N ASP A 259 -14.90 7.57 0.07
CA ASP A 259 -15.69 7.60 1.30
C ASP A 259 -15.33 8.76 2.24
N MET A 260 -14.23 9.47 1.98
CA MET A 260 -13.77 10.59 2.78
C MET A 260 -14.07 11.96 2.18
N ASP A 261 -14.61 12.02 0.96
CA ASP A 261 -15.22 13.26 0.43
C ASP A 261 -16.45 13.65 1.26
N ASP A 262 -16.98 14.86 1.06
CA ASP A 262 -18.26 15.26 1.64
C ASP A 262 -19.44 14.64 0.88
N PHE A 263 -19.55 13.30 0.94
CA PHE A 263 -20.58 12.55 0.22
C PHE A 263 -22.00 12.79 0.74
N HIS A 264 -22.12 13.29 1.96
CA HIS A 264 -23.40 13.72 2.54
C HIS A 264 -23.76 15.18 2.25
N GLY A 265 -22.82 16.03 1.86
CA GLY A 265 -23.06 17.45 1.64
C GLY A 265 -23.21 18.22 2.95
N LEU A 266 -22.43 17.88 3.96
CA LEU A 266 -22.39 18.54 5.27
C LEU A 266 -21.83 19.96 5.16
N CYS A 267 -20.92 20.18 4.22
CA CYS A 267 -20.15 21.40 4.07
C CYS A 267 -20.50 22.20 2.82
N GLY A 268 -21.39 21.68 1.99
CA GLY A 268 -21.71 22.24 0.69
C GLY A 268 -22.31 21.20 -0.24
N PRO A 269 -22.03 21.27 -1.55
CA PRO A 269 -22.46 20.25 -2.50
C PRO A 269 -21.91 18.86 -2.14
N LYS A 270 -22.71 17.82 -2.37
CA LYS A 270 -22.25 16.44 -2.21
C LYS A 270 -21.08 16.13 -3.13
N ASN A 271 -20.14 15.32 -2.66
CA ASN A 271 -19.03 14.79 -3.47
C ASN A 271 -18.20 15.92 -4.12
N THR A 272 -17.95 16.99 -3.36
CA THR A 272 -17.36 18.22 -3.92
C THR A 272 -15.99 17.94 -4.54
N LEU A 273 -15.12 17.17 -3.87
CA LEU A 273 -13.75 16.97 -4.35
C LEU A 273 -13.71 16.05 -5.57
N ILE A 274 -14.44 14.92 -5.56
CA ILE A 274 -14.46 14.00 -6.71
C ILE A 274 -15.12 14.62 -7.93
N HIS A 275 -16.12 15.49 -7.76
CA HIS A 275 -16.73 16.20 -8.88
C HIS A 275 -15.73 17.14 -9.57
N ILE A 276 -14.77 17.72 -8.83
CA ILE A 276 -13.69 18.52 -9.44
C ILE A 276 -12.76 17.64 -10.26
N LEU A 277 -12.38 16.46 -9.75
CA LEU A 277 -11.58 15.48 -10.51
C LEU A 277 -12.31 15.10 -11.80
N HIS A 278 -13.57 14.65 -11.69
CA HIS A 278 -14.38 14.24 -12.85
C HIS A 278 -14.50 15.37 -13.88
N ALA A 279 -14.91 16.57 -13.46
CA ALA A 279 -15.11 17.70 -14.38
C ALA A 279 -13.84 18.11 -15.13
N ASN A 280 -12.66 17.89 -14.55
CA ASN A 280 -11.39 18.21 -15.20
C ASN A 280 -10.87 17.08 -16.09
N MET A 281 -11.21 15.82 -15.79
CA MET A 281 -10.68 14.65 -16.50
C MET A 281 -11.60 14.16 -17.63
N ASP A 282 -12.92 14.39 -17.54
CA ASP A 282 -13.94 13.90 -18.50
C ASP A 282 -13.65 14.31 -19.96
N SER A 283 -13.20 15.54 -20.18
CA SER A 283 -12.89 16.07 -21.51
C SER A 283 -11.39 16.22 -21.79
N TYR A 284 -10.52 15.63 -20.96
CA TYR A 284 -9.09 15.79 -21.08
C TYR A 284 -8.47 14.65 -21.90
N ASP A 285 -8.01 14.99 -23.10
CA ASP A 285 -7.24 14.08 -23.95
C ASP A 285 -5.77 14.08 -23.53
N VAL A 286 -5.28 12.94 -23.03
CA VAL A 286 -3.89 12.81 -22.59
C VAL A 286 -2.94 12.93 -23.80
N PRO A 287 -2.04 13.94 -23.84
CA PRO A 287 -1.20 14.20 -24.99
C PRO A 287 -0.15 13.10 -25.20
N GLU A 288 0.30 12.91 -26.44
CA GLU A 288 1.45 12.05 -26.72
C GLU A 288 2.71 12.57 -25.99
N PRO A 289 3.38 11.74 -25.18
CA PRO A 289 4.45 12.22 -24.33
C PRO A 289 5.73 12.40 -25.18
N HIS A 290 6.27 13.62 -25.19
CA HIS A 290 7.58 13.91 -25.78
C HIS A 290 8.69 13.56 -24.78
N VAL A 291 8.93 12.25 -24.57
CA VAL A 291 10.01 11.80 -23.68
C VAL A 291 11.27 11.50 -24.49
N SER A 292 12.32 12.29 -24.28
CA SER A 292 13.66 12.02 -24.82
C SER A 292 14.52 11.37 -23.73
N THR A 293 14.28 10.11 -23.42
CA THR A 293 15.17 9.32 -22.56
C THR A 293 16.21 8.60 -23.41
N THR A 294 17.46 8.55 -22.94
CA THR A 294 18.46 7.65 -23.49
C THR A 294 17.96 6.20 -23.32
N PRO A 295 17.95 5.37 -24.37
CA PRO A 295 17.58 3.96 -24.25
C PRO A 295 18.44 3.28 -23.18
N ARG A 296 17.80 2.59 -22.24
CA ARG A 296 18.49 1.83 -21.20
C ARG A 296 19.29 0.70 -21.85
N PRO A 297 20.56 0.47 -21.47
CA PRO A 297 21.31 -0.66 -21.99
C PRO A 297 20.71 -2.00 -21.56
N GLU A 298 20.71 -3.00 -22.46
CA GLU A 298 20.14 -4.33 -22.21
C GLU A 298 20.72 -5.04 -20.98
N TRP A 299 21.99 -4.77 -20.65
CA TRP A 299 22.67 -5.38 -19.49
C TRP A 299 22.11 -4.92 -18.14
N ASP A 300 21.36 -3.82 -18.10
CA ASP A 300 20.79 -3.25 -16.88
C ASP A 300 19.34 -3.74 -16.65
N ARG A 301 18.73 -4.39 -17.64
CA ARG A 301 17.36 -4.95 -17.54
C ARG A 301 17.33 -6.11 -16.52
N PRO A 302 16.33 -6.17 -15.60
CA PRO A 302 16.17 -7.32 -14.72
C PRO A 302 15.90 -8.60 -15.53
N LYS A 303 16.34 -9.74 -15.00
CA LYS A 303 16.15 -11.03 -15.67
C LYS A 303 14.66 -11.36 -15.76
N SER A 304 14.13 -11.57 -16.96
CA SER A 304 12.75 -12.03 -17.15
C SER A 304 12.55 -13.47 -16.67
N THR A 305 11.35 -13.81 -16.25
CA THR A 305 10.94 -15.18 -15.93
C THR A 305 10.76 -15.99 -17.20
N THR A 306 11.21 -17.25 -17.22
CA THR A 306 10.96 -18.13 -18.37
C THR A 306 9.49 -18.55 -18.38
N PRO A 307 8.77 -18.41 -19.52
CA PRO A 307 7.43 -18.94 -19.66
C PRO A 307 7.47 -20.45 -19.39
N SER A 308 6.75 -20.90 -18.38
CA SER A 308 6.57 -22.32 -18.11
C SER A 308 5.61 -22.90 -19.16
N GLY A 309 6.13 -23.17 -20.36
CA GLY A 309 5.32 -23.55 -21.52
C GLY A 309 6.12 -23.81 -22.79
N GLY A 310 7.12 -24.69 -22.71
CA GLY A 310 7.83 -25.20 -23.89
C GLY A 310 8.55 -26.50 -23.55
N SER A 311 8.02 -27.63 -24.00
CA SER A 311 8.78 -28.88 -24.06
C SER A 311 9.91 -28.71 -25.06
N SER A 312 11.06 -28.22 -24.60
CA SER A 312 12.30 -28.34 -25.35
C SER A 312 12.90 -29.69 -25.01
N SER A 313 12.64 -30.66 -25.89
CA SER A 313 13.40 -31.91 -25.99
C SER A 313 14.89 -31.59 -26.11
N ALA A 314 15.60 -31.56 -24.99
CA ALA A 314 17.05 -31.48 -24.97
C ALA A 314 17.61 -32.87 -25.27
N THR A 315 17.98 -33.07 -26.53
CA THR A 315 18.85 -34.15 -26.98
C THR A 315 20.10 -34.22 -26.10
N LYS A 316 20.26 -35.36 -25.43
CA LYS A 316 21.40 -35.75 -24.60
C LYS A 316 22.71 -35.70 -25.41
N PRO A 317 23.73 -34.91 -25.01
CA PRO A 317 25.07 -35.03 -25.56
C PRO A 317 25.81 -36.19 -24.87
N THR A 318 26.27 -37.12 -25.70
CA THR A 318 27.09 -38.28 -25.33
C THR A 318 28.56 -37.86 -25.29
N GLN A 319 29.15 -37.64 -24.11
CA GLN A 319 30.52 -38.04 -23.73
C GLN A 319 30.94 -37.43 -22.38
N PRO A 320 31.70 -38.16 -21.54
CA PRO A 320 32.28 -37.61 -20.30
C PRO A 320 33.59 -36.85 -20.59
N PRO A 321 33.85 -35.70 -19.92
CA PRO A 321 35.15 -35.06 -19.98
C PRO A 321 36.13 -35.74 -19.01
N THR A 322 37.31 -36.05 -19.54
CA THR A 322 38.51 -36.55 -18.85
C THR A 322 39.08 -35.48 -17.91
N ILE A 323 39.24 -35.82 -16.63
CA ILE A 323 39.90 -34.98 -15.60
C ILE A 323 41.39 -35.36 -15.53
N PRO A 324 42.34 -34.42 -15.68
CA PRO A 324 43.74 -34.64 -15.32
C PRO A 324 43.95 -34.46 -13.80
N SER A 325 44.62 -35.42 -13.18
CA SER A 325 45.00 -35.44 -11.76
C SER A 325 46.33 -34.72 -11.49
N ARG A 326 46.42 -33.94 -10.39
CA ARG A 326 47.53 -33.85 -9.38
C ARG A 326 47.41 -32.55 -8.55
N PRO A 327 48.15 -32.39 -7.42
CA PRO A 327 48.32 -33.24 -6.23
C PRO A 327 47.73 -32.61 -4.96
N SER A 328 47.41 -33.46 -3.99
CA SER A 328 47.03 -33.13 -2.62
C SER A 328 48.14 -32.43 -1.83
N THR A 329 47.78 -31.42 -1.05
CA THR A 329 48.57 -30.92 0.08
C THR A 329 47.70 -30.91 1.32
N SER A 330 48.17 -31.64 2.33
CA SER A 330 47.58 -31.81 3.66
C SER A 330 47.97 -30.66 4.58
N ILE A 331 47.01 -30.04 5.25
CA ILE A 331 47.26 -29.30 6.49
C ILE A 331 46.18 -29.67 7.49
N SER A 332 46.61 -30.35 8.56
CA SER A 332 45.84 -30.64 9.76
C SER A 332 45.67 -29.38 10.59
N THR A 333 44.51 -29.21 11.23
CA THR A 333 44.41 -28.49 12.52
C THR A 333 43.15 -28.93 13.27
N SER A 334 43.29 -28.93 14.58
CA SER A 334 42.56 -29.65 15.62
C SER A 334 41.25 -28.99 16.06
N ALA A 335 40.39 -29.82 16.68
CA ALA A 335 39.11 -29.52 17.32
C ALA A 335 39.18 -28.45 18.44
N PRO A 336 38.02 -27.96 18.97
CA PRO A 336 37.33 -28.73 20.01
C PRO A 336 35.79 -28.74 19.97
N VAL A 337 35.27 -29.66 20.78
CA VAL A 337 33.88 -30.02 21.13
C VAL A 337 33.25 -29.01 22.09
N SER A 338 31.91 -28.84 22.04
CA SER A 338 30.98 -28.59 23.19
C SER A 338 29.56 -28.32 22.67
N THR A 339 28.54 -29.19 22.83
CA THR A 339 27.69 -29.57 23.99
C THR A 339 26.30 -28.92 24.01
N SER A 340 25.31 -29.79 24.24
CA SER A 340 24.00 -29.61 24.90
C SER A 340 22.81 -29.06 24.12
N SER A 341 21.85 -29.95 23.86
CA SER A 341 20.44 -29.65 23.62
C SER A 341 19.62 -30.28 24.76
N SER A 342 18.92 -29.47 25.53
CA SER A 342 17.91 -29.91 26.51
C SER A 342 16.51 -29.91 25.87
N PRO A 343 15.56 -30.75 26.34
CA PRO A 343 14.31 -31.02 25.65
C PRO A 343 13.18 -30.05 26.04
N VAL A 344 12.30 -29.76 25.08
CA VAL A 344 11.03 -29.03 25.28
C VAL A 344 10.00 -30.00 25.90
N PRO A 345 9.19 -29.59 26.90
CA PRO A 345 8.12 -30.41 27.44
C PRO A 345 6.89 -30.41 26.53
N SER A 346 6.37 -31.60 26.28
CA SER A 346 5.07 -31.89 25.68
C SER A 346 3.92 -31.42 26.58
N THR A 347 2.88 -30.87 25.96
CA THR A 347 1.53 -30.73 26.55
C THR A 347 0.51 -31.43 25.64
N PRO A 348 -0.62 -31.86 26.22
CA PRO A 348 -1.25 -33.13 25.89
C PRO A 348 -2.28 -33.06 24.76
N ASP A 349 -2.46 -34.26 24.21
CA ASP A 349 -3.52 -34.74 23.34
C ASP A 349 -4.92 -34.33 23.84
N ASP A 350 -5.67 -33.62 22.99
CA ASP A 350 -7.13 -33.60 23.03
C ASP A 350 -7.63 -33.82 21.60
N SER A 351 -8.08 -35.05 21.39
CA SER A 351 -8.59 -35.59 20.15
C SER A 351 -9.95 -34.98 19.83
N ASP A 352 -9.98 -34.05 18.87
CA ASP A 352 -11.08 -33.95 17.92
C ASP A 352 -10.49 -33.76 16.52
N ASN A 353 -10.80 -34.74 15.67
CA ASN A 353 -10.09 -35.09 14.45
C ASN A 353 -10.43 -34.13 13.30
N PHE A 354 -9.97 -32.88 13.36
CA PHE A 354 -9.97 -31.96 12.21
C PHE A 354 -8.56 -31.93 11.60
N THR A 355 -8.25 -32.94 10.79
CA THR A 355 -6.94 -33.03 10.11
C THR A 355 -6.85 -32.09 8.90
N GLU A 356 -7.98 -31.55 8.43
CA GLU A 356 -8.04 -30.60 7.31
C GLU A 356 -9.17 -29.58 7.56
N CYS A 357 -8.87 -28.31 7.31
CA CYS A 357 -9.85 -27.22 7.37
C CYS A 357 -10.43 -26.94 5.98
N GLU A 358 -11.72 -27.19 5.77
CA GLU A 358 -12.46 -26.62 4.64
C GLU A 358 -13.17 -25.33 5.11
N GLY A 359 -12.50 -24.17 4.96
CA GLY A 359 -13.03 -22.85 5.32
C GLY A 359 -12.12 -22.03 6.25
N ASP A 360 -12.43 -20.73 6.40
CA ASP A 360 -11.64 -19.80 7.23
C ASP A 360 -11.93 -19.95 8.73
N PHE A 361 -13.18 -20.27 9.07
CA PHE A 361 -13.64 -20.45 10.45
C PHE A 361 -14.46 -21.72 10.61
N LEU A 362 -14.28 -22.42 11.74
CA LEU A 362 -15.03 -23.62 12.08
C LEU A 362 -15.63 -23.48 13.50
N PRO A 363 -16.84 -24.01 13.74
CA PRO A 363 -17.42 -24.00 15.08
C PRO A 363 -16.61 -24.84 16.06
N HIS A 364 -16.39 -24.32 17.27
CA HIS A 364 -15.89 -25.10 18.40
C HIS A 364 -17.07 -25.66 19.21
N LYS A 365 -16.84 -26.78 19.93
CA LYS A 365 -17.85 -27.38 20.82
C LYS A 365 -18.37 -26.38 21.86
N ASP A 366 -17.45 -25.73 22.57
CA ASP A 366 -17.75 -24.56 23.42
C ASP A 366 -18.30 -23.40 22.58
N CYS A 367 -19.52 -22.96 22.88
CA CYS A 367 -20.24 -21.92 22.13
C CYS A 367 -19.51 -20.57 22.07
N ASN A 368 -18.70 -20.25 23.06
CA ASN A 368 -17.91 -19.01 23.12
C ASN A 368 -16.52 -19.16 22.48
N LYS A 369 -16.27 -20.23 21.74
CA LYS A 369 -15.02 -20.45 21.02
C LYS A 369 -15.29 -20.81 19.56
N TYR A 370 -14.27 -20.65 18.75
CA TYR A 370 -14.25 -21.06 17.35
C TYR A 370 -12.83 -21.40 16.93
N TYR A 371 -12.70 -22.16 15.85
CA TYR A 371 -11.41 -22.36 15.21
C TYR A 371 -11.25 -21.39 14.05
N ARG A 372 -10.05 -20.83 13.90
CA ARG A 372 -9.61 -20.15 12.68
C ARG A 372 -8.53 -20.99 12.03
N CYS A 373 -8.63 -21.21 10.73
CA CYS A 373 -7.70 -22.07 10.04
C CYS A 373 -6.46 -21.28 9.59
N ASP A 374 -5.29 -21.69 10.09
CA ASP A 374 -3.99 -21.13 9.71
C ASP A 374 -3.15 -22.21 9.03
N HIS A 375 -2.87 -22.05 7.73
CA HIS A 375 -2.12 -23.01 6.91
C HIS A 375 -2.66 -24.46 6.99
N GLY A 376 -3.99 -24.61 7.01
CA GLY A 376 -4.66 -25.92 7.09
C GLY A 376 -4.70 -26.52 8.50
N LYS A 377 -4.27 -25.78 9.53
CA LYS A 377 -4.34 -26.18 10.93
C LYS A 377 -5.36 -25.34 11.69
N PRO A 378 -6.31 -25.95 12.42
CA PRO A 378 -7.27 -25.20 13.21
C PRO A 378 -6.60 -24.61 14.47
N MET A 379 -6.75 -23.30 14.67
CA MET A 379 -6.30 -22.56 15.84
C MET A 379 -7.52 -22.10 16.65
N VAL A 380 -7.55 -22.36 17.97
CA VAL A 380 -8.69 -22.00 18.82
C VAL A 380 -8.66 -20.52 19.21
N PHE A 381 -9.80 -19.84 19.06
CA PHE A 381 -10.06 -18.47 19.51
C PHE A 381 -11.30 -18.43 20.40
N SER A 382 -11.36 -17.44 21.28
CA SER A 382 -12.50 -17.19 22.17
C SER A 382 -13.22 -15.91 21.76
N CYS A 383 -14.54 -15.94 21.80
CA CYS A 383 -15.40 -14.77 21.71
C CYS A 383 -15.29 -13.90 22.96
N GLU A 384 -15.66 -12.63 22.84
CA GLU A 384 -15.76 -11.70 23.98
C GLU A 384 -16.77 -12.23 25.03
N PRO A 385 -16.56 -11.97 26.33
CA PRO A 385 -17.43 -12.47 27.38
C PRO A 385 -18.92 -12.13 27.14
N GLY A 386 -19.77 -13.15 27.17
CA GLY A 386 -21.22 -13.01 26.95
C GLY A 386 -21.66 -13.17 25.49
N THR A 387 -20.74 -13.41 24.56
CA THR A 387 -21.04 -13.69 23.14
C THR A 387 -20.71 -15.14 22.76
N VAL A 388 -21.35 -15.63 21.70
CA VAL A 388 -21.17 -16.97 21.13
C VAL A 388 -20.85 -16.86 19.64
N PHE A 389 -20.11 -17.83 19.10
CA PHE A 389 -19.75 -17.83 17.69
C PHE A 389 -20.96 -18.19 16.81
N HIS A 390 -21.27 -17.32 15.86
CA HIS A 390 -22.29 -17.51 14.84
C HIS A 390 -21.62 -18.04 13.56
N ILE A 391 -22.00 -19.24 13.12
CA ILE A 391 -21.32 -19.97 12.04
C ILE A 391 -21.56 -19.27 10.68
N GLY A 392 -22.81 -18.98 10.34
CA GLY A 392 -23.19 -18.40 9.05
C GLY A 392 -22.69 -16.97 8.83
N LEU A 393 -22.43 -16.22 9.90
CA LEU A 393 -21.90 -14.86 9.83
C LEU A 393 -20.39 -14.76 10.11
N ASN A 394 -19.76 -15.85 10.58
CA ASN A 394 -18.36 -15.89 10.99
C ASN A 394 -17.97 -14.79 12.00
N VAL A 395 -18.86 -14.46 12.94
CA VAL A 395 -18.65 -13.45 13.99
C VAL A 395 -19.11 -13.95 15.35
N CYS A 396 -18.63 -13.33 16.42
CA CYS A 396 -19.19 -13.52 17.75
C CYS A 396 -20.38 -12.57 17.94
N ASP A 397 -21.54 -13.13 18.28
CA ASP A 397 -22.78 -12.38 18.49
C ASP A 397 -23.46 -12.80 19.80
N TRP A 398 -24.52 -12.11 20.19
CA TRP A 398 -25.31 -12.43 21.37
C TRP A 398 -25.98 -13.81 21.24
N PRO A 399 -26.07 -14.60 22.33
CA PRO A 399 -26.69 -15.92 22.33
C PRO A 399 -28.07 -16.00 21.66
N ALA A 400 -28.89 -14.96 21.80
CA ALA A 400 -30.22 -14.89 21.17
C ALA A 400 -30.19 -14.92 19.63
N ASN A 401 -29.08 -14.51 19.02
CA ASN A 401 -28.88 -14.47 17.57
C ASN A 401 -28.09 -15.67 17.05
N SER A 402 -27.71 -16.63 17.91
CA SER A 402 -26.91 -17.78 17.48
C SER A 402 -27.66 -18.60 16.42
N ASP A 403 -26.95 -19.11 15.43
CA ASP A 403 -27.45 -20.10 14.48
C ASP A 403 -27.26 -21.55 14.96
N ARG A 404 -26.70 -21.71 16.17
CA ARG A 404 -26.56 -22.97 16.88
C ARG A 404 -27.57 -23.02 18.00
N GLU A 405 -28.56 -23.90 17.89
CA GLU A 405 -29.66 -24.01 18.86
C GLU A 405 -29.15 -24.32 20.28
N GLU A 406 -28.07 -25.08 20.41
CA GLU A 406 -27.46 -25.38 21.71
C GLU A 406 -26.74 -24.18 22.37
N CYS A 407 -26.53 -23.10 21.62
CA CYS A 407 -25.86 -21.89 22.09
C CYS A 407 -26.84 -20.73 22.35
N LYS A 408 -28.15 -20.95 22.15
CA LYS A 408 -29.21 -20.01 22.51
C LYS A 408 -29.57 -20.13 24.00
N PRO A 409 -30.05 -19.03 24.63
CA PRO A 409 -30.40 -19.00 26.05
C PRO A 409 -31.66 -19.78 26.42
#